data_AF-A0A2M7MXX3-F1
#
_entry.id   AF-A0A2M7MXX3-F1
#
_cell.length_a   1.000
_cell.length_b   1.000
_cell.length_c   1.000
_cell.angle_alpha   90.00
_cell.angle_beta   90.00
_cell.angle_gamma   90.00
#
_symmetry.space_group_name_H-M   'P 1'
#
loop_
_entity.id
_entity.type
_entity.pdbx_description
1 polymer ?
#
loop_
_entity_poly.entity_id
_entity_poly.type
_entity_poly.pdbx_seq_one_letter_code
_entity_poly.pdbx_strand_id
1 'polypeptide(L)'
;MKEAPEYQHGQTFLGGLSHVYHCNHYNAHLQMSVLLAEGVEDGFDPRDLLRDSATRLVQLLKQRGYSQDDLRAEFTWCGFGYFKDVTADQVETPGSHYGQSTYLLGAPEKSCYFNAGYLRGMTDRLVTETACRHMKARTDVFEFGAPLPPLANPLVNPPPFTPVPARFGFHGCEILSTPVDEDQIVATVATLPLYGKPPSEQGDGLIPAFGVVLANHYADYYNLISYEAYRRMVSAGVPADMAREVFAQCGHVCAFNTFGGIMESPEFHALVVPMCNRVEDWVHGMVAVINALGWGAWRVEKITPGKELVIRIYNSYEGIGYRRLYPQATEKQLSFLAMGAVRGLAHLFWKIDIRERPGLNQDFYFDVFNSQQGYWNVEQTQSIAAGDEFDRIVAWK
;
A
#
# COMPACT_ATOMS: atom_id res chain seq x y z
N MET A 1 10.73 18.65 5.66
CA MET A 1 9.43 18.52 4.99
C MET A 1 8.69 19.83 5.10
N LYS A 2 7.86 20.17 4.10
CA LYS A 2 7.07 21.40 4.09
C LYS A 2 5.97 21.40 5.15
N GLU A 3 5.29 20.27 5.30
CA GLU A 3 4.11 20.10 6.15
C GLU A 3 4.26 18.87 7.06
N ALA A 4 3.55 18.88 8.18
CA ALA A 4 3.42 17.71 9.06
C ALA A 4 2.26 16.82 8.56
N PRO A 5 2.29 15.50 8.83
CA PRO A 5 1.18 14.62 8.48
C PRO A 5 -0.13 15.04 9.17
N GLU A 6 -1.21 15.08 8.40
CA GLU A 6 -2.57 15.29 8.90
C GLU A 6 -3.33 13.96 8.95
N TYR A 7 -3.92 13.63 10.09
CA TYR A 7 -4.68 12.39 10.28
C TYR A 7 -6.16 12.68 10.35
N GLN A 8 -6.91 12.28 9.33
CA GLN A 8 -8.35 12.51 9.25
C GLN A 8 -9.03 11.41 8.46
N HIS A 9 -10.29 11.11 8.82
CA HIS A 9 -11.10 10.10 8.13
C HIS A 9 -10.49 8.68 8.10
N GLY A 10 -9.54 8.36 8.98
CA GLY A 10 -8.80 7.09 8.96
C GLY A 10 -7.69 7.03 7.88
N GLN A 11 -7.36 8.16 7.27
CA GLN A 11 -6.27 8.31 6.30
C GLN A 11 -5.23 9.32 6.82
N THR A 12 -4.03 9.25 6.26
CA THR A 12 -2.94 10.19 6.50
C THR A 12 -2.77 11.08 5.27
N PHE A 13 -2.57 12.39 5.44
CA PHE A 13 -2.36 13.32 4.34
C PHE A 13 -1.04 14.09 4.51
N LEU A 14 -0.33 14.29 3.40
CA LEU A 14 0.83 15.18 3.28
C LEU A 14 0.71 15.96 1.98
N GLY A 15 0.87 17.28 2.04
CA GLY A 15 0.72 18.14 0.86
C GLY A 15 -0.66 18.02 0.23
N GLY A 16 -1.69 17.66 1.01
CA GLY A 16 -3.05 17.35 0.57
C GLY A 16 -3.19 16.08 -0.29
N LEU A 17 -2.24 15.15 -0.22
CA LEU A 17 -2.31 13.83 -0.87
C LEU A 17 -2.39 12.73 0.19
N SER A 18 -3.25 11.75 -0.05
CA SER A 18 -3.43 10.60 0.84
C SER A 18 -2.20 9.69 0.80
N HIS A 19 -1.77 9.25 1.98
CA HIS A 19 -0.59 8.47 2.24
C HIS A 19 -0.94 7.23 3.07
N VAL A 20 -0.29 6.12 2.76
CA VAL A 20 -0.60 4.82 3.30
C VAL A 20 0.68 3.99 3.45
N TYR A 21 0.85 3.33 4.59
CA TYR A 21 1.99 2.44 4.81
C TYR A 21 1.80 1.09 4.12
N HIS A 22 2.77 0.70 3.29
CA HIS A 22 2.92 -0.65 2.75
C HIS A 22 4.36 -1.13 2.84
N CYS A 23 4.55 -2.44 2.84
CA CYS A 23 5.90 -3.03 2.80
C CYS A 23 6.45 -3.18 1.38
N ASN A 24 7.76 -3.41 1.31
CA ASN A 24 8.49 -3.76 0.11
C ASN A 24 7.90 -4.95 -0.66
N HIS A 25 7.30 -5.94 0.02
CA HIS A 25 6.66 -7.08 -0.66
C HIS A 25 5.41 -6.65 -1.43
N TYR A 26 4.58 -5.77 -0.87
CA TYR A 26 3.42 -5.22 -1.59
C TYR A 26 3.87 -4.42 -2.80
N ASN A 27 4.86 -3.54 -2.63
CA ASN A 27 5.39 -2.70 -3.70
C ASN A 27 6.00 -3.53 -4.84
N ALA A 28 6.74 -4.59 -4.51
CA ALA A 28 7.28 -5.53 -5.48
C ALA A 28 6.16 -6.23 -6.27
N HIS A 29 5.20 -6.85 -5.56
CA HIS A 29 4.11 -7.59 -6.20
C HIS A 29 3.19 -6.71 -7.03
N LEU A 30 2.82 -5.53 -6.53
CA LEU A 30 1.97 -4.61 -7.27
C LEU A 30 2.65 -4.12 -8.54
N GLN A 31 3.95 -3.80 -8.49
CA GLN A 31 4.70 -3.42 -9.68
C GLN A 31 4.69 -4.54 -10.72
N MET A 32 4.98 -5.78 -10.30
CA MET A 32 4.92 -6.94 -11.21
C MET A 32 3.51 -7.14 -11.79
N SER A 33 2.46 -7.00 -10.99
CA SER A 33 1.06 -7.09 -11.44
C SER A 33 0.70 -6.03 -12.48
N VAL A 34 1.22 -4.80 -12.34
CA VAL A 34 1.04 -3.74 -13.34
C VAL A 34 1.79 -4.08 -14.63
N LEU A 35 3.00 -4.64 -14.53
CA LEU A 35 3.78 -5.05 -15.71
C LEU A 35 3.13 -6.19 -16.49
N LEU A 36 2.27 -7.01 -15.87
CA LEU A 36 1.48 -8.02 -16.59
C LEU A 36 0.48 -7.42 -17.59
N ALA A 37 0.21 -6.11 -17.52
CA ALA A 37 -0.57 -5.40 -18.53
C ALA A 37 0.26 -5.04 -19.79
N GLU A 38 1.52 -5.46 -19.90
CA GLU A 38 2.31 -5.29 -21.12
C GLU A 38 1.66 -6.02 -22.31
N GLY A 39 1.53 -5.31 -23.43
CA GLY A 39 0.98 -5.88 -24.67
C GLY A 39 -0.54 -6.06 -24.69
N VAL A 40 -1.28 -5.58 -23.69
CA VAL A 40 -2.75 -5.63 -23.68
C VAL A 40 -3.40 -4.62 -24.63
N GLU A 41 -2.69 -3.56 -25.00
CA GLU A 41 -3.15 -2.48 -25.87
C GLU A 41 -1.97 -1.94 -26.69
N ASP A 42 -2.16 -1.71 -27.98
CA ASP A 42 -1.13 -1.13 -28.85
C ASP A 42 -0.73 0.26 -28.36
N GLY A 43 0.58 0.48 -28.14
CA GLY A 43 1.11 1.76 -27.69
C GLY A 43 1.01 2.01 -26.18
N PHE A 44 0.50 1.07 -25.39
CA PHE A 44 0.53 1.12 -23.93
C PHE A 44 1.79 0.42 -23.39
N ASP A 45 2.64 1.16 -22.65
CA ASP A 45 3.72 0.60 -21.84
C ASP A 45 3.40 0.77 -20.35
N PRO A 46 3.22 -0.33 -19.57
CA PRO A 46 2.97 -0.23 -18.13
C PRO A 46 4.13 0.44 -17.37
N ARG A 47 5.35 0.47 -17.93
CA ARG A 47 6.49 1.18 -17.34
C ARG A 47 6.32 2.69 -17.42
N ASP A 48 5.70 3.19 -18.48
CA ASP A 48 5.29 4.59 -18.57
C ASP A 48 4.18 4.90 -17.58
N LEU A 49 3.19 4.02 -17.42
CA LEU A 49 2.15 4.19 -16.39
C LEU A 49 2.75 4.32 -14.99
N LEU A 50 3.71 3.48 -14.62
CA LEU A 50 4.40 3.55 -13.33
C LEU A 50 5.16 4.88 -13.17
N ARG A 51 5.96 5.30 -14.17
CA ARG A 51 6.71 6.58 -14.09
C ARG A 51 5.79 7.80 -14.09
N ASP A 52 4.82 7.85 -14.98
CA ASP A 52 3.93 8.99 -15.17
C ASP A 52 3.01 9.20 -13.96
N SER A 53 2.60 8.12 -13.31
CA SER A 53 1.76 8.21 -12.10
C SER A 53 2.49 8.94 -10.97
N ALA A 54 3.76 8.62 -10.72
CA ALA A 54 4.57 9.35 -9.74
C ALA A 54 4.83 10.80 -10.21
N THR A 55 5.15 10.98 -11.50
CA THR A 55 5.39 12.31 -12.11
C THR A 55 4.22 13.27 -11.87
N ARG A 56 2.99 12.82 -12.13
CA ARG A 56 1.76 13.62 -11.98
C ARG A 56 1.57 14.10 -10.53
N LEU A 57 1.80 13.22 -9.55
CA LEU A 57 1.62 13.56 -8.14
C LEU A 57 2.68 14.56 -7.66
N VAL A 58 3.94 14.39 -8.06
CA VAL A 58 5.01 15.32 -7.71
C VAL A 58 4.81 16.69 -8.38
N GLN A 59 4.34 16.73 -9.63
CA GLN A 59 3.99 17.99 -10.29
C GLN A 59 2.82 18.70 -9.59
N LEU A 60 1.85 17.95 -9.06
CA LEU A 60 0.76 18.52 -8.26
C LEU A 60 1.27 19.11 -6.94
N LEU A 61 2.22 18.45 -6.26
CA LEU A 61 2.86 19.01 -5.06
C LEU A 61 3.62 20.31 -5.39
N LYS A 62 4.33 20.38 -6.52
CA LYS A 62 4.98 21.62 -6.98
C LYS A 62 3.98 22.73 -7.25
N GLN A 63 2.83 22.43 -7.85
CA GLN A 63 1.74 23.39 -8.03
C GLN A 63 1.17 23.88 -6.69
N ARG A 64 1.26 23.07 -5.63
CA ARG A 64 0.96 23.42 -4.23
C ARG A 64 2.15 24.11 -3.53
N GLY A 65 3.16 24.52 -4.28
CA GLY A 65 4.30 25.30 -3.82
C GLY A 65 5.36 24.48 -3.07
N TYR A 66 5.47 23.17 -3.31
CA TYR A 66 6.63 22.39 -2.85
C TYR A 66 7.87 22.76 -3.66
N SER A 67 8.97 23.06 -2.97
CA SER A 67 10.29 23.20 -3.58
C SER A 67 10.92 21.82 -3.86
N GLN A 68 12.04 21.78 -4.60
CA GLN A 68 12.79 20.53 -4.78
C GLN A 68 13.34 19.99 -3.45
N ASP A 69 13.73 20.87 -2.52
CA ASP A 69 14.22 20.47 -1.20
C ASP A 69 13.10 19.87 -0.36
N ASP A 70 11.88 20.42 -0.44
CA ASP A 70 10.70 19.85 0.22
C ASP A 70 10.41 18.44 -0.29
N LEU A 71 10.46 18.25 -1.62
CA LEU A 71 10.26 16.96 -2.27
C LEU A 71 11.34 15.95 -1.89
N ARG A 72 12.62 16.36 -1.85
CA ARG A 72 13.71 15.47 -1.38
C ARG A 72 13.50 15.07 0.08
N ALA A 73 13.12 16.00 0.93
CA ALA A 73 12.86 15.73 2.34
C ALA A 73 11.64 14.80 2.53
N GLU A 74 10.56 15.01 1.77
CA GLU A 74 9.39 14.13 1.78
C GLU A 74 9.72 12.73 1.24
N PHE A 75 10.47 12.63 0.14
CA PHE A 75 10.91 11.35 -0.41
C PHE A 75 11.65 10.50 0.62
N THR A 76 12.57 11.13 1.36
CA THR A 76 13.31 10.48 2.45
C THR A 76 12.42 10.15 3.63
N TRP A 77 11.61 11.08 4.11
CA TRP A 77 10.73 10.84 5.25
C TRP A 77 9.73 9.71 4.97
N CYS A 78 9.22 9.61 3.74
CA CYS A 78 8.32 8.55 3.29
C CYS A 78 8.97 7.17 3.17
N GLY A 79 10.29 7.04 3.37
CA GLY A 79 10.97 5.74 3.39
C GLY A 79 11.41 5.24 2.03
N PHE A 80 11.46 6.09 1.01
CA PHE A 80 11.87 5.67 -0.34
C PHE A 80 13.39 5.61 -0.51
N GLY A 81 14.15 6.17 0.43
CA GLY A 81 15.60 6.33 0.35
C GLY A 81 16.01 7.81 0.33
N TYR A 82 17.08 8.14 -0.38
CA TYR A 82 17.46 9.55 -0.58
C TYR A 82 18.19 9.74 -1.90
N PHE A 83 18.08 10.95 -2.46
CA PHE A 83 18.81 11.34 -3.66
C PHE A 83 20.11 12.04 -3.31
N LYS A 84 21.18 11.66 -4.01
CA LYS A 84 22.48 12.33 -3.95
C LYS A 84 22.87 12.78 -5.35
N ASP A 85 23.11 14.07 -5.49
CA ASP A 85 23.54 14.64 -6.76
C ASP A 85 24.99 14.22 -7.05
N VAL A 86 25.25 13.73 -8.25
CA VAL A 86 26.58 13.33 -8.72
C VAL A 86 27.12 14.37 -9.68
N THR A 87 26.28 14.82 -10.61
CA THR A 87 26.52 15.93 -11.53
C THR A 87 25.26 16.78 -11.67
N ALA A 88 25.29 17.83 -12.49
CA ALA A 88 24.09 18.64 -12.78
C ALA A 88 22.98 17.84 -13.50
N ASP A 89 23.34 16.76 -14.20
CA ASP A 89 22.43 15.94 -15.00
C ASP A 89 22.33 14.49 -14.50
N GLN A 90 22.88 14.19 -13.32
CA GLN A 90 22.92 12.83 -12.79
C GLN A 90 22.75 12.80 -11.28
N VAL A 91 21.88 11.89 -10.82
CA VAL A 91 21.65 11.62 -9.40
C VAL A 91 21.76 10.12 -9.14
N GLU A 92 22.16 9.77 -7.93
CA GLU A 92 22.12 8.39 -7.43
C GLU A 92 21.18 8.27 -6.23
N THR A 93 20.66 7.06 -5.99
CA THR A 93 19.94 6.71 -4.76
C THR A 93 20.74 5.67 -3.96
N PRO A 94 21.58 6.10 -3.00
CA PRO A 94 22.39 5.15 -2.24
C PRO A 94 21.56 4.25 -1.32
N GLY A 95 20.50 4.77 -0.70
CA GLY A 95 19.41 3.98 -0.13
C GLY A 95 18.22 4.05 -1.08
N SER A 96 17.58 2.91 -1.36
CA SER A 96 16.50 2.84 -2.36
C SER A 96 15.51 1.74 -2.02
N HIS A 97 14.27 2.11 -1.72
CA HIS A 97 13.22 1.13 -1.43
C HIS A 97 13.03 0.16 -2.61
N TYR A 98 12.91 0.71 -3.83
CA TYR A 98 12.69 -0.05 -5.06
C TYR A 98 13.94 -0.70 -5.67
N GLY A 99 15.15 -0.26 -5.31
CA GLY A 99 16.39 -0.87 -5.81
C GLY A 99 16.99 -1.91 -4.85
N GLN A 100 16.79 -1.72 -3.54
CA GLN A 100 17.44 -2.52 -2.49
C GLN A 100 16.48 -3.44 -1.75
N SER A 101 15.23 -3.03 -1.52
CA SER A 101 14.32 -3.73 -0.61
C SER A 101 13.24 -4.54 -1.33
N THR A 102 12.91 -4.20 -2.56
CA THR A 102 11.98 -4.99 -3.40
C THR A 102 12.71 -6.12 -4.13
N TYR A 103 11.95 -6.90 -4.91
CA TYR A 103 12.47 -7.93 -5.79
C TYR A 103 11.68 -7.97 -7.09
N LEU A 104 12.25 -8.63 -8.09
CA LEU A 104 11.57 -8.99 -9.34
C LEU A 104 11.60 -10.51 -9.49
N LEU A 105 10.47 -11.07 -9.89
CA LEU A 105 10.40 -12.46 -10.33
C LEU A 105 10.73 -12.49 -11.83
N GLY A 106 11.91 -13.00 -12.19
CA GLY A 106 12.34 -13.10 -13.58
C GLY A 106 13.79 -12.67 -13.80
N ALA A 107 14.10 -12.28 -15.03
CA ALA A 107 15.43 -11.79 -15.37
C ALA A 107 15.68 -10.42 -14.71
N PRO A 108 16.88 -10.18 -14.16
CA PRO A 108 17.22 -8.88 -13.60
C PRO A 108 17.07 -7.74 -14.62
N GLU A 109 16.23 -6.77 -14.32
CA GLU A 109 16.02 -5.57 -15.12
C GLU A 109 15.90 -4.32 -14.23
N LYS A 110 16.03 -3.16 -14.89
CA LYS A 110 15.79 -1.86 -14.26
C LYS A 110 14.33 -1.75 -13.87
N SER A 111 14.06 -1.19 -12.70
CA SER A 111 12.73 -1.32 -12.08
C SER A 111 12.43 -0.26 -11.03
N CYS A 112 13.27 0.76 -10.89
CA CYS A 112 13.01 1.88 -10.00
C CYS A 112 12.08 2.90 -10.68
N TYR A 113 10.95 2.43 -11.22
CA TYR A 113 10.02 3.25 -12.02
C TYR A 113 9.41 4.39 -11.20
N PHE A 114 9.07 4.13 -9.94
CA PHE A 114 8.59 5.17 -9.02
C PHE A 114 9.66 6.25 -8.81
N ASN A 115 10.91 5.88 -8.50
CA ASN A 115 12.00 6.85 -8.28
C ASN A 115 12.26 7.69 -9.54
N ALA A 116 12.29 7.05 -10.72
CA ALA A 116 12.43 7.75 -11.99
C ALA A 116 11.28 8.73 -12.23
N GLY A 117 10.02 8.31 -11.99
CA GLY A 117 8.85 9.17 -12.08
C GLY A 117 8.84 10.32 -11.07
N TYR A 118 9.31 10.07 -9.85
CA TYR A 118 9.44 11.08 -8.80
C TYR A 118 10.43 12.17 -9.24
N LEU A 119 11.60 11.76 -9.72
CA LEU A 119 12.62 12.66 -10.26
C LEU A 119 12.12 13.43 -11.50
N ARG A 120 11.35 12.80 -12.39
CA ARG A 120 10.71 13.46 -13.54
C ARG A 120 9.81 14.60 -13.08
N GLY A 121 8.93 14.34 -12.11
CA GLY A 121 8.03 15.37 -11.59
C GLY A 121 8.78 16.48 -10.84
N MET A 122 9.82 16.12 -10.08
CA MET A 122 10.63 17.08 -9.32
C MET A 122 11.39 18.05 -10.26
N THR A 123 11.97 17.52 -11.33
CA THR A 123 12.88 18.25 -12.23
C THR A 123 12.23 18.79 -13.51
N ASP A 124 11.03 18.34 -13.86
CA ASP A 124 10.38 18.58 -15.17
C ASP A 124 11.28 18.17 -16.35
N ARG A 125 12.04 17.09 -16.19
CA ARG A 125 12.91 16.52 -17.24
C ARG A 125 12.60 15.04 -17.41
N LEU A 126 12.92 14.52 -18.60
CA LEU A 126 12.98 13.07 -18.79
C LEU A 126 14.05 12.49 -17.86
N VAL A 127 13.77 11.30 -17.30
CA VAL A 127 14.71 10.62 -16.41
C VAL A 127 14.86 9.18 -16.87
N THR A 128 16.11 8.77 -17.08
CA THR A 128 16.46 7.40 -17.46
C THR A 128 17.24 6.77 -16.33
N GLU A 129 16.80 5.62 -15.83
CA GLU A 129 17.61 4.79 -14.94
C GLU A 129 18.77 4.18 -15.76
N THR A 130 20.01 4.49 -15.42
CA THR A 130 21.21 4.03 -16.13
C THR A 130 21.90 2.86 -15.42
N ALA A 131 21.80 2.79 -14.10
CA ALA A 131 22.24 1.66 -13.28
C ALA A 131 21.16 1.31 -12.23
N CYS A 132 21.04 0.02 -11.90
CA CYS A 132 20.03 -0.49 -10.97
C CYS A 132 20.63 -1.60 -10.09
N ARG A 133 20.35 -1.56 -8.79
CA ARG A 133 20.79 -2.56 -7.81
C ARG A 133 20.21 -3.95 -8.08
N HIS A 134 19.00 -4.07 -8.62
CA HIS A 134 18.49 -5.35 -9.10
C HIS A 134 19.36 -5.96 -10.20
N MET A 135 20.04 -5.13 -11.00
CA MET A 135 21.03 -5.54 -11.99
C MET A 135 22.46 -5.64 -11.42
N LYS A 136 22.60 -5.78 -10.11
CA LYS A 136 23.88 -5.88 -9.38
C LYS A 136 24.75 -4.61 -9.45
N ALA A 137 24.19 -3.46 -9.81
CA ALA A 137 24.88 -2.19 -9.63
C ALA A 137 25.05 -1.88 -8.14
N ARG A 138 26.02 -1.03 -7.80
CA ARG A 138 26.26 -0.62 -6.41
C ARG A 138 25.13 0.26 -5.86
N THR A 139 24.62 1.16 -6.68
CA THR A 139 23.54 2.12 -6.40
C THR A 139 22.65 2.22 -7.64
N ASP A 140 21.42 2.70 -7.47
CA ASP A 140 20.61 3.09 -8.62
C ASP A 140 21.03 4.49 -9.07
N VAL A 141 21.17 4.68 -10.38
CA VAL A 141 21.66 5.92 -10.99
C VAL A 141 20.67 6.37 -12.05
N PHE A 142 20.37 7.65 -12.05
CA PHE A 142 19.41 8.28 -12.94
C PHE A 142 20.03 9.48 -13.66
N GLU A 143 19.78 9.59 -14.96
CA GLU A 143 20.25 10.69 -15.79
C GLU A 143 19.08 11.55 -16.29
N PHE A 144 19.29 12.86 -16.28
CA PHE A 144 18.31 13.86 -16.68
C PHE A 144 18.47 14.20 -18.17
N GLY A 145 17.39 13.99 -18.92
CA GLY A 145 17.31 14.27 -20.35
C GLY A 145 16.67 15.62 -20.68
N ALA A 146 15.98 15.66 -21.81
CA ALA A 146 15.26 16.83 -22.30
C ALA A 146 14.13 17.27 -21.34
N PRO A 147 13.66 18.52 -21.43
CA PRO A 147 12.48 18.98 -20.70
C PRO A 147 11.26 18.09 -20.95
N LEU A 148 10.51 17.83 -19.89
CA LEU A 148 9.27 17.07 -19.91
C LEU A 148 8.08 18.05 -19.81
N PRO A 149 7.08 17.98 -20.71
CA PRO A 149 5.88 18.79 -20.56
C PRO A 149 5.08 18.41 -19.30
N PRO A 150 4.30 19.34 -18.73
CA PRO A 150 3.40 19.02 -17.61
C PRO A 150 2.43 17.90 -17.99
N LEU A 151 2.24 16.95 -17.08
CA LEU A 151 1.22 15.92 -17.21
C LEU A 151 -0.09 16.40 -16.57
N ALA A 152 -1.22 15.99 -17.14
CA ALA A 152 -2.53 16.32 -16.60
C ALA A 152 -2.72 15.76 -15.18
N ASN A 153 -3.37 16.54 -14.30
CA ASN A 153 -3.75 16.09 -12.97
C ASN A 153 -4.78 14.94 -13.08
N PRO A 154 -4.48 13.74 -12.57
CA PRO A 154 -5.41 12.61 -12.65
C PRO A 154 -6.56 12.71 -11.64
N LEU A 155 -6.44 13.56 -10.62
CA LEU A 155 -7.40 13.70 -9.53
C LEU A 155 -8.43 14.78 -9.89
N VAL A 156 -9.53 14.35 -10.49
CA VAL A 156 -10.52 15.24 -11.13
C VAL A 156 -11.80 15.42 -10.32
N ASN A 157 -12.05 14.57 -9.32
CA ASN A 157 -13.23 14.64 -8.46
C ASN A 157 -12.85 14.89 -6.99
N PRO A 158 -13.72 15.54 -6.20
CA PRO A 158 -13.54 15.63 -4.75
C PRO A 158 -13.69 14.26 -4.08
N PRO A 159 -12.97 14.00 -2.96
CA PRO A 159 -13.12 12.77 -2.20
C PRO A 159 -14.52 12.67 -1.56
N PRO A 160 -15.25 11.55 -1.72
CA PRO A 160 -16.56 11.36 -1.10
C PRO A 160 -16.43 10.82 0.32
N PHE A 161 -15.82 11.58 1.23
CA PHE A 161 -15.67 11.16 2.62
C PHE A 161 -17.02 11.07 3.34
N THR A 162 -17.17 10.04 4.19
CA THR A 162 -18.34 9.80 5.02
C THR A 162 -17.96 9.82 6.51
N PRO A 163 -18.89 10.15 7.42
CA PRO A 163 -18.65 10.02 8.85
C PRO A 163 -18.31 8.57 9.22
N VAL A 164 -17.27 8.40 10.04
CA VAL A 164 -16.86 7.07 10.53
C VAL A 164 -17.64 6.77 11.81
N PRO A 165 -18.41 5.66 11.89
CA PRO A 165 -19.09 5.30 13.11
C PRO A 165 -18.09 4.83 14.20
N ALA A 166 -18.50 4.98 15.45
CA ALA A 166 -17.78 4.45 16.60
C ALA A 166 -17.59 2.93 16.47
N ARG A 167 -16.54 2.40 17.11
CA ARG A 167 -16.34 0.96 17.23
C ARG A 167 -17.60 0.32 17.85
N PHE A 168 -18.15 -0.71 17.20
CA PHE A 168 -19.43 -1.36 17.52
C PHE A 168 -20.70 -0.51 17.36
N GLY A 169 -20.58 0.77 16.98
CA GLY A 169 -21.70 1.72 16.90
C GLY A 169 -22.41 1.77 15.55
N PHE A 170 -22.44 0.69 14.78
CA PHE A 170 -23.03 0.66 13.44
C PHE A 170 -24.00 -0.50 13.23
N HIS A 171 -25.00 -0.29 12.36
CA HIS A 171 -26.04 -1.28 12.08
C HIS A 171 -25.47 -2.56 11.46
N GLY A 172 -25.87 -3.71 12.00
CA GLY A 172 -25.43 -5.04 11.56
C GLY A 172 -24.10 -5.50 12.17
N CYS A 173 -23.50 -4.73 13.08
CA CYS A 173 -22.35 -5.19 13.85
C CYS A 173 -22.78 -6.30 14.82
N GLU A 174 -22.19 -7.48 14.70
CA GLU A 174 -22.30 -8.54 15.71
C GLU A 174 -21.35 -8.18 16.85
N ILE A 175 -21.91 -7.55 17.89
CA ILE A 175 -21.12 -7.03 19.02
C ILE A 175 -20.43 -8.19 19.73
N LEU A 176 -19.10 -8.20 19.65
CA LEU A 176 -18.25 -9.05 20.47
C LEU A 176 -17.67 -8.19 21.61
N SER A 177 -17.95 -8.57 22.85
CA SER A 177 -17.26 -7.98 24.01
C SER A 177 -15.77 -8.31 23.93
N THR A 178 -14.89 -7.32 23.86
CA THR A 178 -13.44 -7.53 23.80
C THR A 178 -12.72 -6.58 24.76
N PRO A 179 -11.66 -7.02 25.46
CA PRO A 179 -10.90 -6.16 26.35
C PRO A 179 -9.87 -5.29 25.62
N VAL A 180 -9.73 -5.43 24.30
CA VAL A 180 -8.79 -4.66 23.48
C VAL A 180 -9.16 -3.19 23.48
N ASP A 181 -8.25 -2.34 23.95
CA ASP A 181 -8.36 -0.88 23.88
C ASP A 181 -7.83 -0.38 22.53
N GLU A 182 -8.75 -0.07 21.60
CA GLU A 182 -8.38 0.41 20.25
C GLU A 182 -7.71 1.78 20.30
N ASP A 183 -8.20 2.69 21.14
CA ASP A 183 -7.69 4.06 21.22
C ASP A 183 -6.27 4.08 21.77
N GLN A 184 -5.99 3.27 22.79
CA GLN A 184 -4.63 3.10 23.31
C GLN A 184 -3.68 2.52 22.25
N ILE A 185 -4.10 1.52 21.48
CA ILE A 185 -3.28 0.91 20.43
C ILE A 185 -2.99 1.94 19.34
N VAL A 186 -4.02 2.60 18.80
CA VAL A 186 -3.86 3.61 17.74
C VAL A 186 -2.94 4.74 18.19
N ALA A 187 -3.17 5.28 19.39
CA ALA A 187 -2.34 6.35 19.95
C ALA A 187 -0.88 5.91 20.12
N THR A 188 -0.64 4.68 20.58
CA THR A 188 0.72 4.16 20.77
C THR A 188 1.42 3.91 19.43
N VAL A 189 0.75 3.28 18.47
CA VAL A 189 1.32 3.01 17.13
C VAL A 189 1.67 4.32 16.41
N ALA A 190 0.86 5.37 16.58
CA ALA A 190 1.14 6.70 16.03
C ALA A 190 2.44 7.35 16.57
N THR A 191 2.98 6.87 17.69
CA THR A 191 4.27 7.35 18.24
C THR A 191 5.49 6.60 17.69
N LEU A 192 5.29 5.49 16.97
CA LEU A 192 6.40 4.72 16.42
C LEU A 192 7.16 5.56 15.37
N PRO A 193 8.50 5.50 15.33
CA PRO A 193 9.30 6.28 14.39
C PRO A 193 9.28 5.65 12.98
N LEU A 194 8.09 5.56 12.38
CA LEU A 194 7.86 4.97 11.06
C LEU A 194 8.18 5.96 9.93
N TYR A 195 9.38 6.53 9.94
CA TYR A 195 9.82 7.49 8.92
C TYR A 195 11.30 7.27 8.57
N GLY A 196 11.64 7.57 7.32
CA GLY A 196 13.01 7.40 6.83
C GLY A 196 13.91 8.50 7.38
N LYS A 197 15.03 8.10 7.98
CA LYS A 197 16.02 9.02 8.54
C LYS A 197 16.98 9.50 7.46
N PRO A 198 17.25 10.81 7.34
CA PRO A 198 18.19 11.32 6.35
C PRO A 198 19.66 10.97 6.69
N PRO A 199 20.58 11.07 5.72
CA PRO A 199 22.01 10.86 5.96
C PRO A 199 22.62 11.78 7.03
N SER A 200 22.09 12.98 7.21
CA SER A 200 22.50 13.91 8.29
C SER A 200 22.25 13.35 9.69
N GLU A 201 21.33 12.39 9.82
CA GLU A 201 21.03 11.66 11.05
C GLU A 201 21.57 10.22 11.01
N GLN A 202 22.56 9.95 10.16
CA GLN A 202 23.16 8.63 9.94
C GLN A 202 22.15 7.58 9.44
N GLY A 203 21.06 8.02 8.81
CA GLY A 203 20.09 7.14 8.16
C GLY A 203 20.35 6.93 6.67
N ASP A 204 19.63 5.98 6.08
CA ASP A 204 19.65 5.66 4.66
C ASP A 204 18.33 6.02 3.94
N GLY A 205 17.43 6.72 4.64
CA GLY A 205 16.11 7.11 4.14
C GLY A 205 15.12 5.96 3.99
N LEU A 206 15.40 4.76 4.52
CA LEU A 206 14.47 3.63 4.54
C LEU A 206 13.77 3.51 5.90
N ILE A 207 12.65 2.76 5.94
CA ILE A 207 11.89 2.48 7.16
C ILE A 207 11.93 0.97 7.47
N PRO A 208 12.99 0.45 8.11
CA PRO A 208 13.00 -0.92 8.58
C PRO A 208 12.10 -1.06 9.82
N ALA A 209 11.02 -1.83 9.72
CA ALA A 209 10.09 -2.07 10.81
C ALA A 209 9.37 -3.41 10.62
N PHE A 210 9.06 -4.10 11.72
CA PHE A 210 8.27 -5.33 11.71
C PHE A 210 8.83 -6.44 10.80
N GLY A 211 10.15 -6.53 10.66
CA GLY A 211 10.82 -7.53 9.80
C GLY A 211 10.76 -7.23 8.30
N VAL A 212 10.23 -6.08 7.90
CA VAL A 212 10.11 -5.64 6.50
C VAL A 212 10.70 -4.23 6.33
N VAL A 213 10.72 -3.72 5.09
CA VAL A 213 11.00 -2.32 4.81
C VAL A 213 9.69 -1.66 4.38
N LEU A 214 9.20 -0.72 5.19
CA LEU A 214 7.99 0.03 4.92
C LEU A 214 8.27 1.21 3.99
N ALA A 215 7.21 1.68 3.33
CA ALA A 215 7.13 2.98 2.70
C ALA A 215 5.80 3.62 3.07
N ASN A 216 5.82 4.90 3.47
CA ASN A 216 4.63 5.72 3.60
C ASN A 216 4.31 6.33 2.23
N HIS A 217 3.52 5.64 1.43
CA HIS A 217 3.44 5.88 0.01
C HIS A 217 2.15 6.59 -0.38
N TYR A 218 2.19 7.39 -1.45
CA TYR A 218 1.00 8.02 -2.03
C TYR A 218 -0.06 6.97 -2.39
N ALA A 219 -1.21 7.01 -1.72
CA ALA A 219 -2.35 6.15 -2.02
C ALA A 219 -2.83 6.34 -3.47
N ASP A 220 -2.83 7.59 -3.94
CA ASP A 220 -3.23 7.96 -5.30
C ASP A 220 -2.34 7.33 -6.38
N TYR A 221 -1.07 7.06 -6.07
CA TYR A 221 -0.17 6.34 -6.97
C TYR A 221 -0.65 4.90 -7.15
N TYR A 222 -0.88 4.19 -6.05
CA TYR A 222 -1.36 2.80 -6.09
C TYR A 222 -2.69 2.68 -6.79
N ASN A 223 -3.62 3.58 -6.49
CA ASN A 223 -4.94 3.58 -7.10
C ASN A 223 -4.84 3.77 -8.62
N LEU A 224 -4.07 4.77 -9.07
CA LEU A 224 -3.93 5.05 -10.50
C LEU A 224 -3.30 3.86 -11.25
N ILE A 225 -2.17 3.34 -10.78
CA ILE A 225 -1.49 2.24 -11.49
C ILE A 225 -2.33 0.96 -11.48
N SER A 226 -3.02 0.65 -10.38
CA SER A 226 -3.82 -0.57 -10.25
C SER A 226 -5.04 -0.51 -11.15
N TYR A 227 -5.79 0.60 -11.11
CA TYR A 227 -7.03 0.72 -11.88
C TYR A 227 -6.78 0.89 -13.37
N GLU A 228 -5.76 1.64 -13.78
CA GLU A 228 -5.42 1.79 -15.20
C GLU A 228 -4.96 0.46 -15.82
N ALA A 229 -4.14 -0.32 -15.10
CA ALA A 229 -3.70 -1.64 -15.55
C ALA A 229 -4.87 -2.63 -15.59
N TYR A 230 -5.64 -2.74 -14.50
CA TYR A 230 -6.81 -3.61 -14.41
C TYR A 230 -7.82 -3.34 -15.54
N ARG A 231 -8.22 -2.08 -15.74
CA ARG A 231 -9.22 -1.72 -16.76
C ARG A 231 -8.75 -2.06 -18.17
N ARG A 232 -7.46 -1.88 -18.47
CA ARG A 232 -6.89 -2.25 -19.77
C ARG A 232 -6.84 -3.75 -19.97
N MET A 233 -6.41 -4.51 -18.96
CA MET A 233 -6.45 -5.97 -19.02
C MET A 233 -7.87 -6.47 -19.32
N VAL A 234 -8.87 -5.95 -18.61
CA VAL A 234 -10.28 -6.31 -18.83
C VAL A 234 -10.76 -5.89 -20.23
N SER A 235 -10.42 -4.68 -20.67
CA SER A 235 -10.77 -4.19 -22.01
C SER A 235 -10.12 -5.00 -23.13
N ALA A 236 -8.95 -5.59 -22.89
CA ALA A 236 -8.25 -6.48 -23.80
C ALA A 236 -8.80 -7.91 -23.80
N GLY A 237 -9.81 -8.21 -22.98
CA GLY A 237 -10.48 -9.51 -22.91
C GLY A 237 -9.97 -10.44 -21.82
N VAL A 238 -9.10 -9.98 -20.91
CA VAL A 238 -8.78 -10.77 -19.70
C VAL A 238 -10.04 -10.83 -18.82
N PRO A 239 -10.47 -12.03 -18.38
CA PRO A 239 -11.60 -12.15 -17.47
C PRO A 239 -11.42 -11.29 -16.21
N ALA A 240 -12.47 -10.55 -15.84
CA ALA A 240 -12.40 -9.53 -14.78
C ALA A 240 -12.03 -10.12 -13.41
N ASP A 241 -12.47 -11.34 -13.12
CA ASP A 241 -12.10 -12.09 -11.92
C ASP A 241 -10.63 -12.49 -11.91
N MET A 242 -10.08 -12.94 -13.04
CA MET A 242 -8.65 -13.24 -13.17
C MET A 242 -7.79 -11.99 -13.02
N ALA A 243 -8.14 -10.91 -13.72
CA ALA A 243 -7.43 -9.63 -13.62
C ALA A 243 -7.49 -9.10 -12.17
N ARG A 244 -8.64 -9.20 -11.50
CA ARG A 244 -8.81 -8.79 -10.11
C ARG A 244 -7.96 -9.62 -9.16
N GLU A 245 -7.93 -10.94 -9.34
CA GLU A 245 -7.18 -11.85 -8.46
C GLU A 245 -5.68 -11.52 -8.48
N VAL A 246 -5.11 -11.11 -9.62
CA VAL A 246 -3.72 -10.64 -9.73
C VAL A 246 -3.43 -9.49 -8.74
N PHE A 247 -4.32 -8.50 -8.66
CA PHE A 247 -4.16 -7.38 -7.73
C PHE A 247 -4.52 -7.76 -6.28
N ALA A 248 -5.55 -8.59 -6.08
CA ALA A 248 -5.93 -9.06 -4.74
C ALA A 248 -4.83 -9.91 -4.09
N GLN A 249 -4.07 -10.68 -4.88
CA GLN A 249 -2.90 -11.40 -4.37
C GLN A 249 -1.80 -10.46 -3.83
N CYS A 250 -1.70 -9.22 -4.33
CA CYS A 250 -0.75 -8.24 -3.78
C CYS A 250 -1.09 -7.90 -2.32
N GLY A 251 -2.38 -7.65 -2.03
CA GLY A 251 -2.85 -7.43 -0.65
C GLY A 251 -2.70 -8.67 0.23
N HIS A 252 -2.85 -9.86 -0.35
CA HIS A 252 -2.69 -11.13 0.35
C HIS A 252 -1.24 -11.37 0.78
N VAL A 253 -0.26 -11.15 -0.10
CA VAL A 253 1.17 -11.19 0.22
C VAL A 253 1.53 -10.09 1.23
N CYS A 254 0.95 -8.90 1.09
CA CYS A 254 1.15 -7.81 2.04
C CYS A 254 0.70 -8.21 3.44
N ALA A 255 -0.47 -8.81 3.58
CA ALA A 255 -0.96 -9.27 4.88
C ALA A 255 -0.02 -10.30 5.51
N PHE A 256 0.44 -11.31 4.75
CA PHE A 256 1.39 -12.29 5.26
C PHE A 256 2.65 -11.63 5.85
N ASN A 257 3.32 -10.77 5.08
CA ASN A 257 4.58 -10.18 5.52
C ASN A 257 4.40 -9.05 6.53
N THR A 258 3.46 -8.12 6.29
CA THR A 258 3.26 -6.94 7.14
C THR A 258 2.44 -7.25 8.36
N PHE A 259 1.23 -7.82 8.24
CA PHE A 259 0.41 -8.11 9.42
C PHE A 259 1.03 -9.24 10.24
N GLY A 260 1.54 -10.27 9.55
CA GLY A 260 2.28 -11.33 10.21
C GLY A 260 3.53 -10.79 10.93
N GLY A 261 4.36 -9.99 10.26
CA GLY A 261 5.54 -9.38 10.87
C GLY A 261 5.22 -8.44 12.04
N ILE A 262 4.12 -7.67 11.96
CA ILE A 262 3.60 -6.89 13.08
C ILE A 262 3.22 -7.82 14.22
N MET A 263 2.43 -8.87 13.97
CA MET A 263 1.97 -9.78 15.03
C MET A 263 3.10 -10.62 15.66
N GLU A 264 4.18 -10.90 14.94
CA GLU A 264 5.39 -11.53 15.49
C GLU A 264 6.31 -10.54 16.22
N SER A 265 6.09 -9.22 16.07
CA SER A 265 6.97 -8.19 16.62
C SER A 265 6.94 -8.11 18.16
N PRO A 266 8.05 -7.71 18.79
CA PRO A 266 8.08 -7.38 20.21
C PRO A 266 7.06 -6.31 20.61
N GLU A 267 6.85 -5.31 19.75
CA GLU A 267 5.94 -4.18 19.98
C GLU A 267 4.49 -4.66 20.11
N PHE A 268 4.03 -5.53 19.20
CA PHE A 268 2.67 -6.08 19.27
C PHE A 268 2.49 -6.97 20.50
N HIS A 269 3.51 -7.74 20.87
CA HIS A 269 3.46 -8.57 22.07
C HIS A 269 3.53 -7.79 23.38
N ALA A 270 4.17 -6.63 23.39
CA ALA A 270 4.21 -5.76 24.56
C ALA A 270 2.91 -4.97 24.73
N LEU A 271 2.28 -4.55 23.61
CA LEU A 271 1.13 -3.66 23.61
C LEU A 271 -0.21 -4.40 23.52
N VAL A 272 -0.37 -5.27 22.51
CA VAL A 272 -1.68 -5.82 22.12
C VAL A 272 -1.96 -7.14 22.83
N VAL A 273 -1.01 -8.07 22.82
CA VAL A 273 -1.19 -9.42 23.38
C VAL A 273 -1.64 -9.43 24.85
N PRO A 274 -1.20 -8.53 25.74
CA PRO A 274 -1.70 -8.47 27.12
C PRO A 274 -3.20 -8.18 27.22
N MET A 275 -3.82 -7.63 26.17
CA MET A 275 -5.25 -7.35 26.07
C MET A 275 -6.04 -8.51 25.43
N CYS A 276 -5.40 -9.63 25.08
CA CYS A 276 -6.02 -10.69 24.30
C CYS A 276 -6.27 -11.96 25.13
N ASN A 277 -7.52 -12.42 25.20
CA ASN A 277 -7.89 -13.69 25.83
C ASN A 277 -8.23 -14.78 24.81
N ARG A 278 -8.63 -14.38 23.59
CA ARG A 278 -9.07 -15.28 22.52
C ARG A 278 -8.65 -14.76 21.14
N VAL A 279 -8.83 -15.57 20.10
CA VAL A 279 -8.39 -15.24 18.72
C VAL A 279 -9.09 -13.98 18.18
N GLU A 280 -10.34 -13.76 18.57
CA GLU A 280 -11.12 -12.58 18.17
C GLU A 280 -10.51 -11.30 18.74
N ASP A 281 -9.92 -11.34 19.93
CA ASP A 281 -9.22 -10.18 20.50
C ASP A 281 -7.97 -9.86 19.69
N TRP A 282 -7.24 -10.87 19.19
CA TRP A 282 -6.12 -10.64 18.28
C TRP A 282 -6.56 -9.98 16.96
N VAL A 283 -7.70 -10.42 16.39
CA VAL A 283 -8.27 -9.78 15.20
C VAL A 283 -8.58 -8.30 15.48
N HIS A 284 -9.23 -8.00 16.61
CA HIS A 284 -9.51 -6.63 17.01
C HIS A 284 -8.24 -5.80 17.25
N GLY A 285 -7.23 -6.37 17.89
CA GLY A 285 -5.95 -5.72 18.14
C GLY A 285 -5.20 -5.40 16.85
N MET A 286 -5.17 -6.34 15.91
CA MET A 286 -4.56 -6.10 14.59
C MET A 286 -5.33 -5.04 13.79
N VAL A 287 -6.67 -5.05 13.83
CA VAL A 287 -7.49 -3.99 13.20
C VAL A 287 -7.20 -2.62 13.81
N ALA A 288 -7.00 -2.53 15.13
CA ALA A 288 -6.60 -1.28 15.77
C ALA A 288 -5.22 -0.79 15.28
N VAL A 289 -4.25 -1.69 15.06
CA VAL A 289 -2.97 -1.33 14.44
C VAL A 289 -3.16 -0.85 12.99
N ILE A 290 -3.98 -1.53 12.18
CA ILE A 290 -4.27 -1.14 10.78
C ILE A 290 -4.84 0.29 10.72
N ASN A 291 -5.69 0.67 11.68
CA ASN A 291 -6.30 1.99 11.75
C ASN A 291 -5.28 3.14 11.95
N ALA A 292 -4.03 2.85 12.32
CA ALA A 292 -2.94 3.83 12.38
C ALA A 292 -2.12 3.93 11.07
N LEU A 293 -2.36 3.05 10.08
CA LEU A 293 -1.52 2.94 8.87
C LEU A 293 -2.03 3.74 7.66
N GLY A 294 -3.16 4.43 7.78
CA GLY A 294 -3.74 5.26 6.72
C GLY A 294 -4.63 4.52 5.72
N TRP A 295 -5.09 3.30 6.05
CA TRP A 295 -5.82 2.42 5.13
C TRP A 295 -7.32 2.74 5.03
N GLY A 296 -7.80 3.78 5.73
CA GLY A 296 -9.20 4.01 6.06
C GLY A 296 -9.51 3.50 7.47
N ALA A 297 -10.76 3.68 7.91
CA ALA A 297 -11.21 3.21 9.21
C ALA A 297 -11.85 1.82 9.12
N TRP A 298 -11.10 0.81 9.56
CA TRP A 298 -11.49 -0.58 9.61
C TRP A 298 -12.35 -0.87 10.84
N ARG A 299 -13.45 -1.58 10.62
CA ARG A 299 -14.39 -2.01 11.66
C ARG A 299 -14.73 -3.48 11.45
N VAL A 300 -14.53 -4.27 12.49
CA VAL A 300 -14.98 -5.66 12.52
C VAL A 300 -16.51 -5.68 12.60
N GLU A 301 -17.17 -6.17 11.56
CA GLU A 301 -18.62 -6.38 11.56
C GLU A 301 -18.96 -7.72 12.24
N LYS A 302 -18.21 -8.79 11.91
CA LYS A 302 -18.48 -10.15 12.39
C LYS A 302 -17.22 -11.00 12.40
N ILE A 303 -17.10 -11.86 13.41
CA ILE A 303 -16.10 -12.94 13.46
C ILE A 303 -16.81 -14.24 13.84
N THR A 304 -16.71 -15.26 13.00
CA THR A 304 -17.00 -16.65 13.36
C THR A 304 -15.71 -17.45 13.19
N PRO A 305 -14.97 -17.74 14.28
CA PRO A 305 -13.64 -18.34 14.19
C PRO A 305 -13.59 -19.57 13.30
N GLY A 306 -12.62 -19.60 12.39
CA GLY A 306 -12.41 -20.70 11.45
C GLY A 306 -13.47 -20.85 10.35
N LYS A 307 -14.44 -19.92 10.25
CA LYS A 307 -15.53 -19.97 9.27
C LYS A 307 -15.72 -18.68 8.48
N GLU A 308 -15.76 -17.52 9.15
CA GLU A 308 -16.14 -16.25 8.52
C GLU A 308 -15.50 -15.05 9.24
N LEU A 309 -15.04 -14.08 8.45
CA LEU A 309 -14.60 -12.75 8.91
C LEU A 309 -15.23 -11.68 8.02
N VAL A 310 -15.91 -10.71 8.62
CA VAL A 310 -16.51 -9.58 7.90
C VAL A 310 -15.94 -8.27 8.43
N ILE A 311 -15.38 -7.48 7.51
CA ILE A 311 -14.81 -6.16 7.80
C ILE A 311 -15.55 -5.10 6.98
N ARG A 312 -15.88 -3.97 7.64
CA ARG A 312 -16.24 -2.72 6.97
C ARG A 312 -15.07 -1.76 6.98
N ILE A 313 -14.82 -1.09 5.87
CA ILE A 313 -13.78 -0.07 5.75
C ILE A 313 -14.45 1.23 5.32
N TYR A 314 -14.54 2.18 6.25
CA TYR A 314 -15.03 3.52 5.97
C TYR A 314 -13.88 4.36 5.43
N ASN A 315 -14.16 5.17 4.41
CA ASN A 315 -13.16 6.01 3.76
C ASN A 315 -11.89 5.22 3.36
N SER A 316 -12.05 4.03 2.77
CA SER A 316 -10.90 3.25 2.28
C SER A 316 -10.11 4.08 1.27
N TYR A 317 -8.78 3.98 1.31
CA TYR A 317 -7.97 4.75 0.36
C TYR A 317 -8.21 4.30 -1.10
N GLU A 318 -8.55 3.01 -1.31
CA GLU A 318 -8.89 2.44 -2.62
C GLU A 318 -10.22 2.99 -3.14
N GLY A 319 -11.29 2.88 -2.35
CA GLY A 319 -12.61 3.34 -2.74
C GLY A 319 -12.70 4.86 -2.93
N ILE A 320 -12.14 5.64 -1.99
CA ILE A 320 -12.03 7.10 -2.13
C ILE A 320 -11.16 7.46 -3.33
N GLY A 321 -10.02 6.78 -3.50
CA GLY A 321 -9.10 7.02 -4.61
C GLY A 321 -9.72 6.75 -5.97
N TYR A 322 -10.44 5.63 -6.12
CA TYR A 322 -11.19 5.33 -7.33
C TYR A 322 -12.15 6.47 -7.68
N ARG A 323 -12.93 6.96 -6.71
CA ARG A 323 -13.90 8.05 -6.93
C ARG A 323 -13.26 9.39 -7.27
N ARG A 324 -12.02 9.64 -6.82
CA ARG A 324 -11.24 10.82 -7.20
C ARG A 324 -10.72 10.76 -8.64
N LEU A 325 -10.44 9.55 -9.14
CA LEU A 325 -9.90 9.29 -10.48
C LEU A 325 -10.99 9.11 -11.53
N TYR A 326 -12.11 8.49 -11.17
CA TYR A 326 -13.11 8.00 -12.12
C TYR A 326 -14.55 8.33 -11.71
N PRO A 327 -15.50 8.32 -12.67
CA PRO A 327 -16.93 8.26 -12.36
C PRO A 327 -17.27 7.04 -11.49
N GLN A 328 -18.48 7.05 -10.92
CA GLN A 328 -19.00 5.92 -10.16
C GLN A 328 -18.89 4.60 -10.93
N ALA A 329 -18.35 3.56 -10.27
CA ALA A 329 -18.30 2.22 -10.83
C ALA A 329 -19.67 1.56 -10.80
N THR A 330 -19.88 0.61 -11.72
CA THR A 330 -20.99 -0.36 -11.65
C THR A 330 -20.58 -1.66 -10.96
N GLU A 331 -19.29 -2.00 -10.98
CA GLU A 331 -18.71 -3.14 -10.28
C GLU A 331 -18.36 -2.77 -8.83
N LYS A 332 -18.55 -3.73 -7.92
CA LYS A 332 -18.21 -3.55 -6.50
C LYS A 332 -16.80 -4.02 -6.13
N GLN A 333 -16.25 -5.03 -6.78
CA GLN A 333 -15.02 -5.69 -6.36
C GLN A 333 -13.74 -4.97 -6.85
N LEU A 334 -13.57 -3.72 -6.39
CA LEU A 334 -12.50 -2.80 -6.84
C LEU A 334 -11.51 -2.41 -5.73
N SER A 335 -11.75 -2.78 -4.47
CA SER A 335 -10.80 -2.58 -3.37
C SER A 335 -9.90 -3.83 -3.27
N PHE A 336 -8.99 -3.95 -4.25
CA PHE A 336 -8.18 -5.14 -4.49
C PHE A 336 -7.31 -5.48 -3.27
N LEU A 337 -6.62 -4.48 -2.72
CA LEU A 337 -5.83 -4.68 -1.52
C LEU A 337 -6.74 -5.10 -0.37
N ALA A 338 -7.81 -4.36 -0.08
CA ALA A 338 -8.70 -4.67 1.02
C ALA A 338 -9.20 -6.13 0.99
N MET A 339 -9.58 -6.64 -0.18
CA MET A 339 -9.93 -8.05 -0.36
C MET A 339 -8.74 -8.98 -0.01
N GLY A 340 -7.57 -8.72 -0.59
CA GLY A 340 -6.35 -9.48 -0.29
C GLY A 340 -5.97 -9.48 1.19
N ALA A 341 -6.05 -8.32 1.84
CA ALA A 341 -5.68 -8.13 3.24
C ALA A 341 -6.64 -8.84 4.21
N VAL A 342 -7.96 -8.76 3.98
CA VAL A 342 -8.95 -9.47 4.80
C VAL A 342 -8.82 -10.98 4.63
N ARG A 343 -8.56 -11.46 3.41
CA ARG A 343 -8.22 -12.87 3.16
C ARG A 343 -6.95 -13.28 3.92
N GLY A 344 -5.92 -12.44 3.88
CA GLY A 344 -4.66 -12.68 4.57
C GLY A 344 -4.81 -12.73 6.09
N LEU A 345 -5.60 -11.85 6.71
CA LEU A 345 -5.95 -11.94 8.13
C LEU A 345 -6.58 -13.30 8.46
N ALA A 346 -7.51 -13.76 7.62
CA ALA A 346 -8.16 -15.06 7.84
C ALA A 346 -7.16 -16.23 7.75
N HIS A 347 -6.21 -16.18 6.81
CA HIS A 347 -5.15 -17.19 6.72
C HIS A 347 -4.20 -17.12 7.93
N LEU A 348 -3.76 -15.93 8.33
CA LEU A 348 -2.89 -15.72 9.49
C LEU A 348 -3.52 -16.31 10.76
N PHE A 349 -4.82 -16.12 11.01
CA PHE A 349 -5.45 -16.61 12.23
C PHE A 349 -5.93 -18.06 12.18
N TRP A 350 -6.41 -18.54 11.03
CA TRP A 350 -7.12 -19.82 10.96
C TRP A 350 -6.57 -20.84 9.96
N LYS A 351 -5.56 -20.47 9.16
CA LYS A 351 -4.82 -21.40 8.29
C LYS A 351 -3.47 -21.76 8.87
N ILE A 352 -2.67 -20.76 9.27
CA ILE A 352 -1.33 -20.98 9.87
C ILE A 352 -1.30 -20.86 11.40
N ASP A 353 -2.23 -20.07 11.96
CA ASP A 353 -2.21 -19.65 13.36
C ASP A 353 -0.94 -18.89 13.79
N ILE A 354 -0.89 -17.60 13.45
CA ILE A 354 0.22 -16.69 13.73
C ILE A 354 0.58 -16.59 15.23
N ARG A 355 -0.33 -16.98 16.13
CA ARG A 355 -0.10 -16.94 17.59
C ARG A 355 0.98 -17.93 18.02
N GLU A 356 1.17 -18.99 17.24
CA GLU A 356 2.23 -19.98 17.44
C GLU A 356 3.62 -19.48 16.98
N ARG A 357 3.69 -18.28 16.38
CA ARG A 357 4.92 -17.65 15.85
C ARG A 357 5.72 -18.61 14.95
N PRO A 358 5.12 -19.07 13.84
CA PRO A 358 5.75 -20.06 12.97
C PRO A 358 7.06 -19.58 12.31
N GLY A 359 7.34 -18.27 12.34
CA GLY A 359 8.46 -17.68 11.64
C GLY A 359 8.12 -17.50 10.18
N LEU A 360 7.89 -16.25 9.77
CA LEU A 360 7.45 -15.94 8.42
C LEU A 360 8.64 -15.84 7.47
N ASN A 361 8.71 -16.76 6.52
CA ASN A 361 9.70 -16.75 5.45
C ASN A 361 9.08 -17.19 4.12
N GLN A 362 9.85 -17.09 3.04
CA GLN A 362 9.38 -17.38 1.69
C GLN A 362 9.01 -18.86 1.49
N ASP A 363 9.75 -19.80 2.08
CA ASP A 363 9.44 -21.23 1.98
C ASP A 363 8.12 -21.54 2.69
N PHE A 364 7.93 -21.00 3.89
CA PHE A 364 6.68 -21.12 4.65
C PHE A 364 5.49 -20.48 3.91
N TYR A 365 5.71 -19.34 3.25
CA TYR A 365 4.70 -18.73 2.39
C TYR A 365 4.27 -19.68 1.26
N PHE A 366 5.24 -20.29 0.56
CA PHE A 366 4.92 -21.21 -0.52
C PHE A 366 4.21 -22.48 -0.03
N ASP A 367 4.65 -23.03 1.09
CA ASP A 367 4.08 -24.27 1.66
C ASP A 367 2.64 -24.07 2.12
N VAL A 368 2.34 -22.92 2.75
CA VAL A 368 1.03 -22.73 3.38
C VAL A 368 0.14 -21.75 2.65
N PHE A 369 0.62 -20.58 2.23
CA PHE A 369 -0.25 -19.57 1.62
C PHE A 369 -0.69 -19.95 0.18
N ASN A 370 0.16 -20.64 -0.58
CA ASN A 370 -0.19 -21.11 -1.93
C ASN A 370 -0.91 -22.47 -1.97
N SER A 371 -0.99 -23.19 -0.84
CA SER A 371 -1.74 -24.45 -0.78
C SER A 371 -3.25 -24.21 -0.87
N GLN A 372 -3.94 -25.00 -1.71
CA GLN A 372 -5.40 -25.01 -1.78
C GLN A 372 -6.06 -25.53 -0.49
N GLN A 373 -5.34 -26.33 0.30
CA GLN A 373 -5.86 -26.83 1.56
C GLN A 373 -6.05 -25.69 2.55
N GLY A 374 -7.27 -25.52 3.06
CA GLY A 374 -7.59 -24.45 4.01
C GLY A 374 -7.56 -23.06 3.39
N TYR A 375 -7.72 -22.95 2.06
CA TYR A 375 -7.89 -21.67 1.38
C TYR A 375 -9.17 -20.97 1.85
N TRP A 376 -9.14 -19.65 1.84
CA TRP A 376 -10.29 -18.79 2.20
C TRP A 376 -10.68 -17.98 0.98
N ASN A 377 -11.97 -17.98 0.70
CA ASN A 377 -12.60 -17.14 -0.31
C ASN A 377 -12.73 -15.71 0.22
N VAL A 378 -12.83 -14.75 -0.68
CA VAL A 378 -13.07 -13.35 -0.33
C VAL A 378 -13.92 -12.64 -1.38
N GLU A 379 -14.79 -11.74 -0.94
CA GLU A 379 -15.63 -10.90 -1.79
C GLU A 379 -15.87 -9.53 -1.16
N GLN A 380 -15.85 -8.49 -2.00
CA GLN A 380 -16.35 -7.17 -1.66
C GLN A 380 -17.83 -7.04 -2.04
N THR A 381 -18.69 -7.01 -1.03
CA THR A 381 -20.16 -6.98 -1.16
C THR A 381 -20.75 -5.56 -1.21
N GLN A 382 -20.02 -4.57 -0.68
CA GLN A 382 -20.32 -3.14 -0.76
C GLN A 382 -19.06 -2.37 -1.13
N SER A 383 -19.21 -1.29 -1.89
CA SER A 383 -18.08 -0.54 -2.43
C SER A 383 -18.32 0.96 -2.50
N ILE A 384 -17.40 1.74 -1.93
CA ILE A 384 -17.37 3.20 -2.07
C ILE A 384 -17.23 3.59 -3.55
N ALA A 385 -16.44 2.82 -4.32
CA ALA A 385 -16.29 3.03 -5.76
C ALA A 385 -17.65 2.93 -6.50
N ALA A 386 -18.52 2.02 -6.05
CA ALA A 386 -19.87 1.81 -6.58
C ALA A 386 -20.95 2.70 -5.94
N GLY A 387 -20.58 3.59 -5.01
CA GLY A 387 -21.49 4.54 -4.36
C GLY A 387 -22.10 4.06 -3.04
N ASP A 388 -21.67 2.93 -2.49
CA ASP A 388 -21.99 2.55 -1.11
C ASP A 388 -21.22 3.45 -0.11
N GLU A 389 -21.67 3.52 1.15
CA GLU A 389 -21.06 4.39 2.18
C GLU A 389 -19.68 3.88 2.66
N PHE A 390 -19.42 2.58 2.53
CA PHE A 390 -18.21 1.90 2.99
C PHE A 390 -17.94 0.68 2.11
N ASP A 391 -16.70 0.19 2.15
CA ASP A 391 -16.36 -1.12 1.59
C ASP A 391 -16.71 -2.21 2.59
N ARG A 392 -17.41 -3.26 2.15
CA ARG A 392 -17.73 -4.43 2.98
C ARG A 392 -17.09 -5.68 2.41
N ILE A 393 -16.10 -6.21 3.10
CA ILE A 393 -15.32 -7.38 2.68
C ILE A 393 -15.71 -8.58 3.54
N VAL A 394 -16.06 -9.68 2.89
CA VAL A 394 -16.40 -10.96 3.53
C VAL A 394 -15.32 -11.96 3.13
N ALA A 395 -14.68 -12.59 4.11
CA ALA A 395 -13.83 -13.76 3.90
C ALA A 395 -14.46 -14.98 4.57
N TRP A 396 -14.49 -16.11 3.86
CA TRP A 396 -15.10 -17.34 4.36
C TRP A 396 -14.36 -18.58 3.87
N LYS A 397 -14.57 -19.68 4.59
CA LYS A 397 -14.03 -20.99 4.24
C LYS A 397 -14.91 -21.74 3.25
#